data_AF-C4ZIK3-F1
#
_entry.id   AF-C4ZIK3-F1
#
_cell.length_a   1.000
_cell.length_b   1.000
_cell.length_c   1.000
_cell.angle_alpha   90.00
_cell.angle_beta   90.00
_cell.angle_gamma   90.00
#
_symmetry.space_group_name_H-M   'P 1'
#
loop_
_entity.id
_entity.type
_entity.pdbx_description
1 polymer ?
#
loop_
_entity_poly.entity_id
_entity_poly.type
_entity_poly.pdbx_seq_one_letter_code
_entity_poly.pdbx_strand_id
1 'polypeptide(L)'
;MRVKGVSPDGKKAVEFESELIGREFIDRMVNFDLSEDDIRKRIDRLAVSADVKSLLYSLAKASIAIGAQVVRIGRKVIDYVCMLVKEFPKVTFFALLGAIAGFLVATIPILGVVLGPIVTPIAIAVGAAFGVLEDIRDQALKRKITEFHAQFAPLA
;
A
#
# COMPACT_ATOMS: atom_id res chain seq x y z
N MET A 1 14.14 7.63 1.55
CA MET A 1 14.65 6.63 0.57
C MET A 1 14.60 7.27 -0.82
N ARG A 2 15.59 7.08 -1.71
CA ARG A 2 15.47 7.49 -3.13
C ARG A 2 14.72 6.40 -3.87
N VAL A 3 13.43 6.61 -4.11
CA VAL A 3 12.60 5.64 -4.84
C VAL A 3 12.61 6.06 -6.30
N LYS A 4 13.18 5.21 -7.16
CA LYS A 4 13.15 5.41 -8.62
C LYS A 4 11.80 4.95 -9.14
N GLY A 5 10.93 5.91 -9.45
CA GLY A 5 9.69 5.66 -10.18
C GLY A 5 9.87 5.93 -11.67
N VAL A 6 9.10 5.24 -12.51
CA VAL A 6 8.97 5.62 -13.93
C VAL A 6 7.77 6.56 -14.05
N SER A 7 7.96 7.70 -14.72
CA SER A 7 6.90 8.69 -15.00
C SER A 7 5.69 8.05 -15.70
N PRO A 8 4.46 8.59 -15.57
CA PRO A 8 3.25 8.06 -16.22
C PRO A 8 3.38 7.84 -17.74
N ASP A 9 4.26 8.59 -18.41
CA ASP A 9 4.53 8.49 -19.85
C ASP A 9 5.64 7.48 -20.22
N GLY A 10 6.21 6.75 -19.25
CA GLY A 10 7.26 5.74 -19.47
C GLY A 10 8.65 6.29 -19.80
N LYS A 11 8.80 7.60 -20.03
CA LYS A 11 9.99 8.20 -20.66
C LYS A 11 11.05 8.76 -19.71
N LYS A 12 10.76 8.94 -18.41
CA LYS A 12 11.70 9.51 -17.44
C LYS A 12 11.62 8.82 -16.08
N ALA A 13 12.79 8.54 -15.50
CA ALA A 13 12.91 8.15 -14.11
C ALA A 13 12.74 9.39 -13.22
N VAL A 14 11.79 9.34 -12.29
CA VAL A 14 11.55 10.39 -11.29
C VAL A 14 12.03 9.86 -9.96
N GLU A 15 13.00 10.54 -9.35
CA GLU A 15 13.47 10.22 -7.99
C GLU A 15 12.60 10.98 -6.99
N PHE A 16 11.90 10.25 -6.14
CA PHE A 16 11.17 10.82 -5.01
C PHE A 16 11.95 10.57 -3.72
N GLU A 17 12.06 11.61 -2.89
CA GLU A 17 12.59 11.49 -1.54
C GLU A 17 11.42 11.27 -0.57
N SER A 18 11.25 10.03 -0.13
CA SER A 18 10.26 9.71 0.91
C SER A 18 10.82 10.13 2.29
N GLU A 19 10.14 11.08 2.94
CA GLU A 19 10.40 11.57 4.30
C GLU A 19 9.69 10.79 5.42
N LEU A 20 8.80 9.83 5.09
CA LEU A 20 8.08 9.08 6.11
C LEU A 20 8.78 7.76 6.45
N ILE A 21 9.11 7.64 7.74
CA ILE A 21 9.78 6.54 8.45
C ILE A 21 11.31 6.53 8.24
N GLY A 22 12.05 6.88 9.29
CA GLY A 22 13.50 6.94 9.28
C GLY A 22 14.12 5.61 8.84
N ARG A 23 14.87 5.65 7.74
CA ARG A 23 15.59 4.50 7.15
C ARG A 23 16.32 3.66 8.19
N GLU A 24 16.96 4.31 9.15
CA GLU A 24 17.66 3.60 10.23
C GLU A 24 16.75 2.76 11.13
N PHE A 25 15.51 3.19 11.37
CA PHE A 25 14.58 2.42 12.18
C PHE A 25 14.11 1.18 11.43
N ILE A 26 13.75 1.31 10.15
CA ILE A 26 13.36 0.18 9.30
C ILE A 26 14.55 -0.76 9.11
N ASP A 27 15.75 -0.27 8.79
CA ASP A 27 16.93 -1.13 8.60
C ASP A 27 17.33 -1.87 9.88
N ARG A 28 17.19 -1.24 11.06
CA ARG A 28 17.41 -1.92 12.36
C ARG A 28 16.32 -2.94 12.69
N MET A 29 15.08 -2.68 12.27
CA MET A 29 13.93 -3.55 12.54
C MET A 29 13.71 -4.62 11.46
N VAL A 30 14.30 -4.50 10.28
CA VAL A 30 14.12 -5.43 9.15
C VAL A 30 15.34 -6.31 8.93
N ASN A 31 16.55 -5.85 9.29
CA ASN A 31 17.74 -6.72 9.35
C ASN A 31 17.67 -7.65 10.58
N PHE A 32 16.69 -8.54 10.58
CA PHE A 32 16.71 -9.77 11.35
C PHE A 32 17.58 -10.81 10.64
N ASP A 33 18.84 -10.48 10.29
CA ASP A 33 19.81 -11.41 9.70
C ASP A 33 20.33 -12.42 10.74
N LEU A 34 19.41 -12.95 11.55
CA LEU A 34 19.61 -14.15 12.32
C LEU A 34 18.78 -15.22 11.63
N SER A 35 19.47 -16.17 11.00
CA SER A 35 18.81 -17.38 10.53
C SER A 35 18.10 -18.07 11.70
N GLU A 36 17.11 -18.93 11.41
CA GLU A 36 16.47 -19.76 12.45
C GLU A 36 17.54 -20.51 13.28
N ASP A 37 18.65 -20.91 12.63
CA ASP A 37 19.80 -21.56 13.26
C ASP A 37 20.60 -20.63 14.17
N ASP A 38 20.72 -19.34 13.85
CA ASP A 38 21.43 -18.37 14.70
C ASP A 38 20.60 -18.00 15.93
N ILE A 39 19.28 -17.87 15.77
CA ILE A 39 18.36 -17.75 16.90
C ILE A 39 18.45 -19.01 17.76
N ARG A 40 18.56 -20.18 17.12
CA ARG A 40 18.71 -21.45 17.82
C ARG A 40 19.94 -21.49 18.71
N LYS A 41 21.11 -21.24 18.11
CA LYS A 41 22.41 -21.19 18.79
C LYS A 41 22.43 -20.18 19.93
N ARG A 42 21.70 -19.07 19.82
CA ARG A 42 21.61 -18.06 20.89
C ARG A 42 20.79 -18.55 22.08
N ILE A 43 19.65 -19.18 21.85
CA ILE A 43 18.82 -19.75 22.92
C ILE A 43 19.57 -20.90 23.62
N ASP A 44 20.31 -21.72 22.87
CA ASP A 44 21.11 -22.81 23.44
C ASP A 44 22.18 -22.32 24.42
N ARG A 45 22.77 -21.15 24.16
CA ARG A 45 23.81 -20.53 25.01
C ARG A 45 23.26 -19.88 26.30
N LEU A 46 21.95 -19.76 26.45
CA LEU A 46 21.36 -19.19 27.68
C LEU A 46 21.55 -20.13 28.87
N ALA A 47 21.90 -19.55 30.02
CA ALA A 47 22.00 -20.27 31.30
C ALA A 47 20.61 -20.43 31.96
N VAL A 48 19.67 -21.03 31.22
CA VAL A 48 18.29 -21.30 31.67
C VAL A 48 17.94 -22.77 31.48
N SER A 49 16.85 -23.22 32.12
CA SER A 49 16.40 -24.62 32.05
C SER A 49 15.97 -25.01 30.63
N ALA A 50 15.98 -26.33 30.35
CA ALA A 50 15.58 -26.88 29.06
C ALA A 50 14.13 -26.51 28.67
N ASP A 51 13.22 -26.44 29.65
CA ASP A 51 11.83 -26.05 29.43
C ASP A 51 11.71 -24.58 29.01
N VAL A 52 12.51 -23.69 29.60
CA VAL A 52 12.53 -22.28 29.18
C VAL A 52 13.10 -22.16 27.76
N LYS A 53 14.14 -22.93 27.41
CA LYS A 53 14.67 -22.97 26.04
C LYS A 53 13.62 -23.47 25.05
N SER A 54 12.86 -24.51 25.37
CA SER A 54 11.83 -25.06 24.48
C SER A 54 10.68 -24.08 24.23
N LEU A 55 10.28 -23.31 25.25
CA LEU A 55 9.31 -22.23 25.11
C LEU A 55 9.85 -21.08 24.23
N LEU A 56 11.09 -20.66 24.44
CA LEU A 56 11.74 -19.65 23.62
C LEU A 56 11.86 -20.10 22.15
N TYR A 57 12.15 -21.37 21.90
CA TYR A 57 12.14 -21.94 20.55
C TYR A 57 10.77 -21.89 19.90
N SER A 58 9.74 -22.30 20.64
CA SER A 58 8.36 -22.31 20.14
C SER A 58 7.89 -20.90 19.80
N LEU A 59 8.21 -19.94 20.67
CA LEU A 59 7.89 -18.52 20.45
C LEU A 59 8.63 -17.96 19.24
N ALA A 60 9.95 -18.19 19.14
CA ALA A 60 10.75 -17.73 18.02
C ALA A 60 10.21 -18.27 16.68
N LYS A 61 9.91 -19.57 16.62
CA LYS A 61 9.36 -20.21 15.43
C LYS A 61 8.00 -19.63 15.04
N ALA A 62 7.12 -19.40 16.00
CA ALA A 62 5.81 -18.79 15.77
C ALA A 62 5.96 -17.35 15.23
N SER A 63 6.83 -16.54 15.84
CA SER A 63 7.09 -15.16 15.40
C SER A 63 7.64 -15.10 13.98
N ILE A 64 8.58 -15.97 13.61
CA ILE A 64 9.14 -16.04 12.24
C ILE A 64 8.05 -16.41 11.24
N ALA A 65 7.21 -17.40 11.56
CA ALA A 65 6.14 -17.84 10.68
C ALA A 65 5.09 -16.72 10.43
N ILE A 66 4.68 -16.03 11.49
CA ILE A 66 3.73 -14.90 11.40
C ILE A 66 4.36 -13.76 10.60
N GLY A 67 5.61 -13.40 10.87
CA GLY A 67 6.32 -12.35 10.13
C GLY A 67 6.37 -12.63 8.63
N ALA A 68 6.70 -13.87 8.24
CA ALA A 68 6.73 -14.28 6.84
C ALA A 68 5.35 -14.15 6.16
N GLN A 69 4.26 -14.49 6.86
CA GLN A 69 2.90 -14.31 6.35
C GLN A 69 2.54 -12.83 6.20
N VAL A 70 2.82 -12.01 7.21
CA VAL A 70 2.54 -10.56 7.18
C VAL A 70 3.28 -9.88 6.02
N VAL A 71 4.56 -10.21 5.80
CA VAL A 71 5.33 -9.66 4.68
C VAL A 71 4.74 -10.09 3.32
N ARG A 72 4.22 -11.31 3.21
CA ARG A 72 3.50 -11.77 2.00
C ARG A 72 2.20 -11.00 1.78
N ILE A 73 1.43 -10.77 2.84
CA ILE A 73 0.20 -9.97 2.79
C ILE A 73 0.52 -8.54 2.36
N GLY A 74 1.54 -7.91 2.96
CA GLY A 74 1.99 -6.57 2.57
C GLY A 74 2.34 -6.47 1.09
N ARG A 75 3.10 -7.45 0.56
CA ARG A 75 3.39 -7.53 -0.89
C ARG A 75 2.12 -7.64 -1.74
N LYS A 76 1.15 -8.45 -1.31
CA LYS A 76 -0.11 -8.64 -2.03
C LYS A 76 -0.99 -7.39 -2.01
N VAL A 77 -1.00 -6.64 -0.91
CA VAL A 77 -1.68 -5.35 -0.82
C VAL A 77 -1.08 -4.35 -1.82
N ILE A 78 0.24 -4.25 -1.91
CA ILE A 78 0.90 -3.37 -2.90
C ILE A 78 0.57 -3.79 -4.33
N ASP A 79 0.56 -5.09 -4.64
CA ASP A 79 0.14 -5.62 -5.93
C ASP A 79 -1.29 -5.16 -6.29
N TYR A 80 -2.24 -5.28 -5.34
CA TYR A 80 -3.60 -4.77 -5.52
C TYR A 80 -3.67 -3.25 -5.69
N VAL A 81 -2.89 -2.48 -4.95
CA VAL A 81 -2.83 -1.02 -5.13
C VAL A 81 -2.32 -0.68 -6.52
N CYS A 82 -1.26 -1.32 -6.99
CA CYS A 82 -0.73 -1.12 -8.34
C CYS A 82 -1.74 -1.51 -9.43
N MET A 83 -2.49 -2.60 -9.22
CA MET A 83 -3.57 -3.02 -10.11
C MET A 83 -4.71 -1.99 -10.13
N LEU A 84 -5.16 -1.52 -8.96
CA LEU A 84 -6.24 -0.54 -8.83
C LEU A 84 -5.88 0.78 -9.50
N VAL A 85 -4.64 1.26 -9.34
CA VAL A 85 -4.17 2.49 -10.00
C VAL A 85 -4.13 2.34 -11.52
N LYS A 86 -3.75 1.16 -12.03
CA LYS A 86 -3.71 0.88 -13.48
C LYS A 86 -5.10 0.76 -14.09
N GLU A 87 -6.01 0.06 -13.41
CA GLU A 87 -7.33 -0.29 -13.94
C GLU A 87 -8.35 0.82 -13.70
N PHE A 88 -8.19 1.59 -12.63
CA PHE A 88 -9.09 2.66 -12.19
C PHE A 88 -8.31 3.96 -11.89
N PRO A 89 -7.74 4.60 -12.93
CA PRO A 89 -6.96 5.83 -12.75
C PRO A 89 -7.80 6.98 -12.19
N LYS A 90 -9.11 7.05 -12.48
CA LYS A 90 -9.97 8.10 -11.92
C LYS A 90 -10.28 7.84 -10.45
N VAL A 91 -10.46 6.59 -10.01
CA VAL A 91 -10.55 6.26 -8.56
C VAL A 91 -9.40 6.86 -7.77
N THR A 92 -8.18 6.66 -8.26
CA THR A 92 -6.97 7.17 -7.60
C THR A 92 -6.95 8.70 -7.58
N PHE A 93 -7.30 9.33 -8.71
CA PHE A 93 -7.38 10.79 -8.82
C PHE A 93 -8.40 11.40 -7.85
N PHE A 94 -9.63 10.87 -7.80
CA PHE A 94 -10.65 11.40 -6.91
C PHE A 94 -10.39 11.06 -5.44
N ALA A 95 -9.78 9.92 -5.13
CA ALA A 95 -9.32 9.61 -3.77
C ALA A 95 -8.25 10.61 -3.30
N LEU A 96 -7.30 10.98 -4.17
CA LEU A 96 -6.29 12.00 -3.89
C LEU A 96 -6.94 13.39 -3.73
N LEU A 97 -7.91 13.73 -4.58
CA LEU A 97 -8.69 14.97 -4.44
C LEU A 97 -9.43 15.02 -3.10
N GLY A 98 -10.03 13.90 -2.68
CA GLY A 98 -10.65 13.74 -1.37
C GLY A 98 -9.66 13.88 -0.22
N ALA A 99 -8.44 13.34 -0.37
CA ALA A 99 -7.36 13.51 0.61
C ALA A 99 -6.95 14.98 0.75
N ILE A 100 -6.78 15.69 -0.37
CA ILE A 100 -6.43 17.12 -0.39
C ILE A 100 -7.55 17.94 0.26
N ALA A 101 -8.81 17.65 -0.07
CA ALA A 101 -9.97 18.32 0.54
C ALA A 101 -10.04 18.07 2.06
N GLY A 102 -9.84 16.83 2.51
CA GLY A 102 -9.79 16.47 3.93
C GLY A 102 -8.64 17.17 4.67
N PHE A 103 -7.46 17.22 4.06
CA PHE A 103 -6.30 17.92 4.59
C PHE A 103 -6.54 19.42 4.73
N LEU A 104 -7.22 20.05 3.77
CA LEU A 104 -7.59 21.46 3.84
C LEU A 104 -8.50 21.73 5.04
N VAL A 105 -9.46 20.85 5.33
CA VAL A 105 -10.32 20.93 6.53
C VAL A 105 -9.51 20.75 7.82
N ALA A 106 -8.52 19.86 7.83
CA ALA A 106 -7.65 19.64 8.98
C ALA A 106 -6.78 20.86 9.32
N THR A 107 -6.60 21.81 8.40
CA THR A 107 -5.81 23.04 8.61
C THR A 107 -6.56 24.10 9.44
N ILE A 108 -7.89 23.95 9.64
CA ILE A 108 -8.68 24.91 10.42
C ILE A 108 -8.25 24.85 11.90
N PRO A 109 -7.81 25.96 12.53
CA PRO A 109 -7.42 25.96 13.94
C PRO A 109 -8.57 25.49 14.84
N ILE A 110 -8.26 24.68 15.86
CA ILE A 110 -9.21 24.11 16.84
C ILE A 110 -10.16 23.07 16.21
N LEU A 111 -10.94 23.43 15.18
CA LEU A 111 -11.92 22.56 14.52
C LEU A 111 -11.25 21.44 13.70
N GLY A 112 -10.17 21.76 12.98
CA GLY A 112 -9.45 20.82 12.13
C GLY A 112 -8.73 19.73 12.91
N VAL A 113 -8.32 19.97 14.16
CA VAL A 113 -7.69 18.95 15.02
C VAL A 113 -8.70 17.90 15.45
N VAL A 114 -9.94 18.30 15.73
CA VAL A 114 -11.02 17.39 16.17
C VAL A 114 -11.69 16.71 14.99
N LEU A 115 -12.00 17.47 13.93
CA LEU A 115 -12.75 16.98 12.77
C LEU A 115 -11.85 16.35 11.71
N GLY A 116 -10.59 16.78 11.58
CA GLY A 116 -9.66 16.29 10.56
C GLY A 116 -9.52 14.76 10.52
N PRO A 117 -9.31 14.07 11.67
CA PRO A 117 -9.22 12.61 11.70
C PRO A 117 -10.49 11.87 11.25
N ILE A 118 -11.66 12.52 11.27
CA ILE A 118 -12.95 11.94 10.88
C ILE A 118 -13.29 12.33 9.44
N VAL A 119 -13.16 13.60 9.09
CA VAL A 119 -13.55 14.16 7.79
C VAL A 119 -12.60 13.71 6.69
N THR A 120 -11.31 13.59 6.97
CA THR A 120 -10.32 13.18 5.96
C THR A 120 -10.56 11.78 5.40
N PRO A 121 -10.72 10.71 6.20
CA PRO A 121 -11.00 9.38 5.66
C PRO A 121 -12.36 9.33 4.93
N ILE A 122 -13.37 10.08 5.39
CA ILE A 122 -14.66 10.19 4.70
C ILE A 122 -14.49 10.87 3.34
N ALA A 123 -13.77 11.98 3.27
CA ALA A 123 -13.53 12.71 2.02
C ALA A 123 -12.76 11.85 1.01
N ILE A 124 -11.76 11.08 1.47
CA ILE A 124 -11.02 10.11 0.64
C ILE A 124 -11.97 9.02 0.13
N ALA A 125 -12.79 8.44 1.00
CA ALA A 125 -13.72 7.37 0.63
C ALA A 125 -14.79 7.86 -0.36
N VAL A 126 -15.34 9.05 -0.14
CA VAL A 126 -16.31 9.68 -1.05
C VAL A 126 -15.66 9.97 -2.40
N GLY A 127 -14.44 10.53 -2.41
CA GLY A 127 -13.67 10.74 -3.63
C GLY A 127 -13.45 9.44 -4.40
N ALA A 128 -12.95 8.40 -3.72
CA ALA A 128 -12.77 7.08 -4.33
C ALA A 128 -14.07 6.54 -4.93
N ALA A 129 -15.20 6.65 -4.23
CA ALA A 129 -16.51 6.22 -4.71
C ALA A 129 -16.95 6.97 -5.98
N PHE A 130 -16.76 8.29 -6.04
CA PHE A 130 -17.01 9.07 -7.26
C PHE A 130 -16.12 8.62 -8.41
N GLY A 131 -14.85 8.34 -8.14
CA GLY A 131 -13.94 7.84 -9.16
C GLY A 131 -14.35 6.47 -9.69
N VAL A 132 -14.89 5.56 -8.85
CA VAL A 132 -15.41 4.26 -9.31
C VAL A 132 -16.56 4.46 -10.29
N LEU A 133 -17.49 5.35 -9.94
CA LEU A 133 -18.65 5.62 -10.79
C LEU A 133 -18.24 6.18 -12.16
N GLU A 134 -17.21 7.03 -12.17
CA GLU A 134 -16.72 7.69 -13.38
C GLU A 134 -15.86 6.75 -14.25
N ASP A 135 -15.11 5.84 -13.66
CA ASP A 135 -14.40 4.78 -14.39
C ASP A 135 -15.38 3.77 -15.02
N ILE A 136 -16.45 3.39 -14.32
CA ILE A 136 -17.51 2.52 -14.88
C ILE A 136 -18.19 3.18 -16.08
N ARG A 137 -18.50 4.48 -15.99
CA ARG A 137 -19.11 5.24 -17.10
C ARG A 137 -18.21 5.28 -18.32
N ASP A 138 -16.92 5.54 -18.13
CA ASP A 138 -15.94 5.60 -19.22
C ASP A 138 -15.79 4.25 -19.93
N GLN A 139 -15.71 3.15 -19.16
CA GLN A 139 -15.65 1.80 -19.73
C GLN A 139 -16.93 1.44 -20.50
N ALA A 140 -18.11 1.80 -19.97
CA ALA A 140 -19.38 1.58 -20.66
C ALA A 140 -19.46 2.36 -21.98
N LEU A 141 -18.94 3.59 -22.01
CA LEU A 141 -18.87 4.40 -23.22
C LEU A 141 -17.90 3.82 -24.26
N LYS A 142 -16.70 3.42 -23.84
CA LYS A 142 -15.71 2.75 -24.71
C LYS A 142 -16.25 1.48 -25.36
N ARG A 143 -16.99 0.67 -24.60
CA ARG A 143 -17.64 -0.54 -25.13
C ARG A 143 -18.63 -0.21 -26.24
N LYS A 144 -19.52 0.77 -26.02
CA LYS A 144 -20.50 1.20 -27.03
C LYS A 144 -19.84 1.72 -28.30
N ILE A 145 -18.80 2.54 -28.19
CA ILE A 145 -18.04 3.06 -29.35
C ILE A 145 -17.43 1.90 -30.14
N THR A 146 -16.88 0.90 -29.44
CA THR A 146 -16.27 -0.28 -30.07
C THR A 146 -17.30 -1.15 -30.79
N GLU A 147 -18.48 -1.36 -30.18
CA GLU A 147 -19.60 -2.08 -30.79
C GLU A 147 -20.09 -1.38 -32.07
N PHE A 148 -20.26 -0.05 -32.04
CA PHE A 148 -20.60 0.71 -33.25
C PHE A 148 -19.53 0.57 -34.33
N HIS A 149 -18.25 0.73 -33.98
CA HIS A 149 -17.15 0.56 -34.94
C HIS A 149 -17.14 -0.84 -35.57
N ALA A 150 -17.42 -1.89 -34.80
CA ALA A 150 -17.50 -3.26 -35.32
C ALA A 150 -18.64 -3.46 -36.33
N GLN A 151 -19.75 -2.72 -36.20
CA GLN A 151 -20.85 -2.77 -37.18
C GLN A 151 -20.48 -2.12 -38.53
N PHE A 152 -19.55 -1.15 -38.52
CA PHE A 152 -19.06 -0.49 -39.74
C PHE A 152 -17.79 -1.11 -40.30
N ALA A 153 -17.05 -1.90 -39.52
CA ALA A 153 -15.85 -2.63 -39.97
C ALA A 153 -16.07 -3.54 -41.21
N PRO A 154 -17.21 -4.24 -41.39
CA PRO A 154 -17.46 -5.02 -42.62
C PRO A 154 -17.89 -4.17 -43.84
N LEU A 155 -17.99 -2.84 -43.72
CA LEU A 155 -18.35 -1.92 -44.81
C LEU A 155 -17.15 -1.12 -45.36
N ALA A 156 -15.94 -1.37 -44.83
CA ALA A 156 -14.66 -0.78 -45.26
C ALA A 156 -13.76 -1.83 -45.92
#